data_AF-A0A919AMP1-F1
#
_entry.id   AF-A0A919AMP1-F1
#
_cell.length_a   1.000
_cell.length_b   1.000
_cell.length_c   1.000
_cell.angle_alpha   90.00
_cell.angle_beta   90.00
_cell.angle_gamma   90.00
#
_symmetry.space_group_name_H-M   'P 1'
#
loop_
_entity.id
_entity.type
_entity.pdbx_description
1 polymer ?
#
loop_
_entity_poly.entity_id
_entity_poly.type
_entity_poly.pdbx_seq_one_letter_code
_entity_poly.pdbx_strand_id
1 'polypeptide(L)'
;MHEIFLNYRTKGGREVAHLCAQALSARFGTDSVFLAGRSIDLGEKMDVLLRTARRSEVLLALIDEGWLTVPDRKRPARRALDNPDDWVRREIEAALDAGTLVVPVFVGRGVEQLDPRRLPGSIAEIAEYQYARVHMSSIDTDLARLGDRLARQLPALAALDGNRSPGASGSGAPEAAAVRTDRQSGGIGNVAGSVETYINDTHAPLHAGRGDQHNGPRFDGDGTNYVAGDNHGGIRQGFGTRTPRGGERK
;
A
#
# COMPACT_ATOMS: atom_id res chain seq x y z
N MET A 1 3.14 10.64 -20.44
CA MET A 1 1.99 9.88 -20.99
C MET A 1 1.75 8.76 -19.99
N HIS A 2 0.50 8.45 -19.67
CA HIS A 2 0.21 7.38 -18.70
C HIS A 2 -0.02 6.09 -19.46
N GLU A 3 0.80 5.08 -19.19
CA GLU A 3 0.74 3.77 -19.84
C GLU A 3 -0.44 2.93 -19.31
N ILE A 4 -0.80 3.11 -18.02
CA ILE A 4 -1.82 2.34 -17.32
C ILE A 4 -2.94 3.27 -16.86
N PHE A 5 -4.17 3.00 -17.29
CA PHE A 5 -5.38 3.67 -16.82
C PHE A 5 -6.13 2.77 -15.82
N LEU A 6 -6.34 3.24 -14.59
CA LEU A 6 -7.13 2.53 -13.58
C LEU A 6 -8.57 3.07 -13.56
N ASN A 7 -9.49 2.26 -14.07
CA ASN A 7 -10.93 2.51 -14.02
C ASN A 7 -11.53 1.79 -12.80
N TYR A 8 -12.24 2.52 -11.94
CA TYR A 8 -12.83 1.95 -10.72
C TYR A 8 -14.05 2.75 -10.26
N ARG A 9 -14.88 2.13 -9.41
CA ARG A 9 -15.97 2.82 -8.73
C ARG A 9 -15.52 3.36 -7.37
N THR A 10 -15.94 4.58 -7.02
CA THR A 10 -15.61 5.22 -5.75
C THR A 10 -16.16 4.47 -4.53
N LYS A 11 -17.34 3.84 -4.65
CA LYS A 11 -17.90 2.97 -3.62
C LYS A 11 -17.32 1.56 -3.78
N GLY A 12 -16.64 1.04 -2.76
CA GLY A 12 -16.09 -0.33 -2.73
C GLY A 12 -14.65 -0.45 -3.25
N GLY A 13 -14.33 0.19 -4.37
CA GLY A 13 -13.05 -0.05 -5.06
C GLY A 13 -11.91 0.94 -4.76
N ARG A 14 -12.16 2.02 -4.00
CA ARG A 14 -11.20 3.14 -3.88
C ARG A 14 -9.88 2.74 -3.23
N GLU A 15 -9.90 1.99 -2.13
CA GLU A 15 -8.70 1.60 -1.39
C GLU A 15 -7.81 0.69 -2.25
N VAL A 16 -8.42 -0.33 -2.86
CA VAL A 16 -7.70 -1.23 -3.77
C VAL A 16 -7.16 -0.48 -4.98
N ALA A 17 -7.91 0.47 -5.54
CA ALA A 17 -7.42 1.29 -6.63
C ALA A 17 -6.19 2.12 -6.24
N HIS A 18 -6.13 2.63 -5.01
CA HIS A 18 -4.95 3.35 -4.51
C HIS A 18 -3.76 2.40 -4.32
N LEU A 19 -3.98 1.21 -3.78
CA LEU A 19 -2.92 0.21 -3.61
C LEU A 19 -2.39 -0.28 -4.96
N CYS A 20 -3.28 -0.49 -5.94
CA CYS A 20 -2.91 -0.79 -7.33
C CYS A 20 -2.06 0.35 -7.92
N ALA A 21 -2.53 1.60 -7.79
CA ALA A 21 -1.80 2.75 -8.29
C ALA A 21 -0.41 2.86 -7.65
N GLN A 22 -0.32 2.74 -6.33
CA GLN A 22 0.94 2.82 -5.62
C GLN A 22 1.91 1.71 -6.05
N ALA A 23 1.46 0.45 -6.11
CA ALA A 23 2.33 -0.67 -6.47
C ALA A 23 2.79 -0.61 -7.93
N LEU A 24 1.88 -0.27 -8.86
CA LEU A 24 2.20 -0.19 -10.29
C LEU A 24 3.06 1.05 -10.60
N SER A 25 2.78 2.21 -9.99
CA SER A 25 3.65 3.39 -10.09
C SER A 25 5.02 3.14 -9.46
N ALA A 26 5.05 2.43 -8.32
CA ALA A 26 6.29 2.02 -7.70
C ALA A 26 7.09 1.06 -8.57
N ARG A 27 6.50 0.41 -9.58
CA ARG A 27 7.20 -0.46 -10.53
C ARG A 27 7.58 0.25 -11.82
N PHE A 28 6.60 0.84 -12.49
CA PHE A 28 6.71 1.39 -13.84
C PHE A 28 6.97 2.92 -13.86
N GLY A 29 7.11 3.55 -12.68
CA GLY A 29 7.39 4.97 -12.54
C GLY A 29 6.15 5.78 -12.16
N THR A 30 6.35 6.92 -11.49
CA THR A 30 5.28 7.70 -10.86
C THR A 30 4.22 8.18 -11.85
N ASP A 31 4.63 8.53 -13.07
CA ASP A 31 3.76 9.09 -14.12
C ASP A 31 3.15 8.02 -15.04
N SER A 32 3.42 6.73 -14.78
CA SER A 32 2.94 5.63 -15.64
C SER A 32 1.49 5.25 -15.38
N VAL A 33 0.93 5.60 -14.22
CA VAL A 33 -0.42 5.21 -13.81
C VAL A 33 -1.32 6.41 -13.65
N PHE A 34 -2.47 6.37 -14.32
CA PHE A 34 -3.53 7.35 -14.17
C PHE A 34 -4.71 6.76 -13.40
N LEU A 35 -5.14 7.42 -12.33
CA LEU A 35 -6.25 6.97 -11.49
C LEU A 35 -7.52 7.76 -11.82
N ALA A 36 -8.52 7.09 -12.40
CA ALA A 36 -9.79 7.71 -12.78
C ALA A 36 -10.45 8.46 -11.61
N GLY A 37 -10.80 9.73 -11.80
CA GLY A 37 -11.48 10.54 -10.79
C GLY A 37 -10.61 11.13 -9.66
N ARG A 38 -9.31 10.78 -9.56
CA ARG A 38 -8.35 11.48 -8.67
C ARG A 38 -7.36 12.35 -9.45
N SER A 39 -6.90 11.89 -10.61
CA SER A 39 -5.83 12.53 -11.39
C SER A 39 -6.32 13.69 -12.28
N ILE A 40 -7.38 14.38 -11.87
CA ILE A 40 -7.91 15.56 -12.59
C ILE A 40 -7.57 16.78 -11.74
N ASP A 41 -6.79 17.69 -12.30
CA ASP A 41 -6.43 18.90 -11.59
C ASP A 41 -7.64 19.83 -11.41
N LEU A 42 -7.62 20.64 -10.34
CA LEU A 42 -8.69 21.59 -10.07
C LEU A 42 -8.87 22.54 -11.27
N GLY A 43 -10.07 22.54 -11.85
CA GLY A 43 -10.40 23.37 -13.01
C GLY A 43 -10.25 22.68 -14.37
N GLU A 44 -9.72 21.46 -14.43
CA GLU A 44 -9.71 20.69 -15.66
C GLU A 44 -11.09 20.13 -16.00
N LYS A 45 -11.38 20.07 -17.29
CA LYS A 45 -12.59 19.43 -17.79
C LYS A 45 -12.44 17.92 -17.62
N MET A 46 -13.55 17.26 -17.26
CA MET A 46 -13.58 15.80 -17.10
C MET A 46 -13.36 15.03 -18.43
N ASP A 47 -13.25 15.73 -19.55
CA ASP A 47 -12.91 15.15 -20.86
C ASP A 47 -11.46 14.62 -20.92
N VAL A 48 -10.58 15.08 -20.01
CA VAL A 48 -9.23 14.54 -19.83
C VAL A 48 -9.28 13.04 -19.57
N LEU A 49 -10.23 12.55 -18.76
CA LEU A 49 -10.39 11.12 -18.45
C LEU A 49 -10.49 10.27 -19.70
N LEU A 50 -11.38 10.65 -20.62
CA LEU A 50 -11.62 9.89 -21.86
C LEU A 50 -10.43 9.97 -22.80
N ARG A 51 -9.76 11.14 -22.89
CA ARG A 51 -8.54 11.27 -23.68
C ARG A 51 -7.41 10.41 -23.14
N THR A 52 -7.26 10.34 -21.83
CA THR A 52 -6.23 9.50 -21.19
C THR A 52 -6.58 8.03 -21.40
N ALA A 53 -7.82 7.60 -21.16
CA ALA A 53 -8.26 6.22 -21.37
C ALA A 53 -7.96 5.72 -22.80
N ARG A 54 -8.20 6.57 -23.82
CA ARG A 54 -7.90 6.28 -25.24
C ARG A 54 -6.41 6.20 -25.59
N ARG A 55 -5.55 6.85 -24.80
CA ARG A 55 -4.12 6.99 -25.07
C ARG A 55 -3.25 6.07 -24.24
N SER A 56 -3.82 5.46 -23.20
CA SER A 56 -3.11 4.47 -22.40
C SER A 56 -2.93 3.18 -23.19
N GLU A 57 -1.83 2.49 -22.91
CA GLU A 57 -1.52 1.17 -23.47
C GLU A 57 -2.47 0.10 -22.89
N VAL A 58 -2.89 0.28 -21.63
CA VAL A 58 -3.83 -0.62 -20.95
C VAL A 58 -4.78 0.13 -20.04
N LEU A 59 -6.05 -0.28 -20.05
CA LEU A 59 -7.06 0.07 -19.07
C LEU A 59 -7.33 -1.14 -18.17
N LEU A 60 -7.12 -0.99 -16.87
CA LEU A 60 -7.49 -1.96 -15.86
C LEU A 60 -8.85 -1.57 -15.27
N ALA A 61 -9.87 -2.38 -15.54
CA ALA A 61 -11.21 -2.19 -14.98
C ALA A 61 -11.32 -2.94 -13.65
N LEU A 62 -11.26 -2.21 -12.54
CA LEU A 62 -11.38 -2.78 -11.19
C LEU A 62 -12.85 -3.05 -10.87
N ILE A 63 -13.19 -4.34 -10.78
CA ILE A 63 -14.55 -4.84 -10.60
C ILE A 63 -14.63 -5.50 -9.23
N ASP A 64 -15.30 -4.83 -8.30
CA ASP A 64 -15.65 -5.35 -6.98
C ASP A 64 -17.06 -5.97 -6.98
N GLU A 65 -17.47 -6.52 -5.83
CA GLU A 65 -18.76 -7.20 -5.66
C GLU A 65 -19.97 -6.27 -5.92
N GLY A 66 -19.81 -4.96 -5.72
CA GLY A 66 -20.85 -3.96 -5.93
C GLY A 66 -20.88 -3.39 -7.35
N TRP A 67 -19.88 -3.66 -8.18
CA TRP A 67 -19.61 -2.91 -9.41
C TRP A 67 -20.80 -2.87 -10.39
N LEU A 68 -21.51 -4.00 -10.53
CA LEU A 68 -22.70 -4.13 -11.38
C LEU A 68 -23.98 -3.53 -10.77
N THR A 69 -24.07 -3.46 -9.44
CA THR A 69 -25.32 -3.19 -8.71
C THR A 69 -25.40 -1.78 -8.15
N VAL A 70 -24.33 -0.99 -8.27
CA VAL A 70 -24.34 0.41 -7.82
C VAL A 70 -25.52 1.16 -8.45
N PRO A 71 -26.39 1.79 -7.65
CA PRO A 71 -27.52 2.55 -8.17
C PRO A 71 -27.06 3.86 -8.81
N ASP A 72 -27.75 4.30 -9.85
CA ASP A 72 -27.50 5.58 -10.50
C ASP A 72 -27.83 6.74 -9.55
N ARG A 73 -26.97 7.77 -9.53
CA ARG A 73 -27.10 8.91 -8.63
C ARG A 73 -28.35 9.76 -8.89
N LYS A 74 -28.76 9.89 -10.17
CA LYS A 74 -29.95 10.66 -10.56
C LYS A 74 -31.22 9.82 -10.49
N ARG A 75 -31.10 8.49 -10.70
CA ARG A 75 -32.21 7.53 -10.84
C ARG A 75 -31.91 6.25 -10.04
N PRO A 76 -32.08 6.24 -8.71
CA PRO A 76 -31.66 5.11 -7.85
C PRO A 76 -32.27 3.75 -8.19
N ALA A 77 -33.43 3.72 -8.88
CA ALA A 77 -34.07 2.50 -9.36
C ALA A 77 -33.38 1.86 -10.58
N ARG A 78 -32.34 2.49 -11.14
CA ARG A 78 -31.53 1.98 -12.26
C ARG A 78 -30.10 1.79 -11.79
N ARG A 79 -29.37 0.88 -12.44
CA ARG A 79 -27.94 0.69 -12.19
C ARG A 79 -27.18 1.85 -12.84
N ALA A 80 -26.14 2.33 -12.17
CA ALA A 80 -25.27 3.39 -12.68
C ALA A 80 -24.70 3.01 -14.05
N LEU A 81 -24.28 1.75 -14.22
CA LEU A 81 -23.73 1.25 -15.49
C LEU A 81 -24.72 1.32 -16.66
N ASP A 82 -26.03 1.27 -16.41
CA ASP A 82 -27.05 1.41 -17.46
C ASP A 82 -27.21 2.88 -17.92
N ASN A 83 -26.71 3.84 -17.14
CA ASN A 83 -26.71 5.26 -17.51
C ASN A 83 -25.56 5.54 -18.51
N PRO A 84 -25.83 6.06 -19.71
CA PRO A 84 -24.78 6.44 -20.66
C PRO A 84 -23.85 7.55 -20.14
N ASP A 85 -24.27 8.33 -19.13
CA ASP A 85 -23.46 9.36 -18.50
C ASP A 85 -22.52 8.83 -17.38
N ASP A 86 -22.57 7.54 -17.05
CA ASP A 86 -21.72 6.94 -16.02
C ASP A 86 -20.26 6.94 -16.44
N TRP A 87 -19.40 7.57 -15.64
CA TRP A 87 -17.97 7.72 -15.98
C TRP A 87 -17.25 6.39 -16.16
N VAL A 88 -17.57 5.40 -15.32
CA VAL A 88 -16.94 4.07 -15.43
C VAL A 88 -17.25 3.44 -16.78
N ARG A 89 -18.52 3.47 -17.19
CA ARG A 89 -18.93 3.02 -18.52
C ARG A 89 -18.24 3.80 -19.63
N ARG A 90 -18.27 5.13 -19.58
CA ARG A 90 -17.72 5.99 -20.65
C ARG A 90 -16.21 5.82 -20.83
N GLU A 91 -15.47 5.61 -19.76
CA GLU A 91 -14.04 5.35 -19.82
C GLU A 91 -13.73 4.00 -20.48
N ILE A 92 -14.51 2.95 -20.15
CA ILE A 92 -14.38 1.63 -20.79
C ILE A 92 -14.75 1.73 -22.28
N GLU A 93 -15.89 2.34 -22.61
CA GLU A 93 -16.31 2.57 -24.00
C GLU A 93 -15.22 3.31 -24.79
N ALA A 94 -14.66 4.38 -24.21
CA ALA A 94 -13.61 5.15 -24.85
C ALA A 94 -12.33 4.33 -25.11
N ALA A 95 -11.94 3.45 -24.18
CA ALA A 95 -10.80 2.57 -24.35
C ALA A 95 -11.05 1.51 -25.44
N LEU A 96 -12.23 0.86 -25.43
CA LEU A 96 -12.63 -0.11 -26.44
C LEU A 96 -12.66 0.51 -27.84
N ASP A 97 -13.28 1.69 -27.98
CA ASP A 97 -13.35 2.44 -29.25
C ASP A 97 -11.97 2.78 -29.82
N ALA A 98 -10.96 2.98 -28.95
CA ALA A 98 -9.59 3.29 -29.34
C ALA A 98 -8.71 2.05 -29.55
N GLY A 99 -9.22 0.85 -29.29
CA GLY A 99 -8.44 -0.38 -29.33
C GLY A 99 -7.41 -0.51 -28.19
N THR A 100 -7.58 0.25 -27.11
CA THR A 100 -6.77 0.11 -25.89
C THR A 100 -7.00 -1.28 -25.29
N LEU A 101 -5.95 -1.91 -24.78
CA LEU A 101 -6.07 -3.19 -24.09
C LEU A 101 -6.91 -3.01 -22.82
N VAL A 102 -8.09 -3.63 -22.74
CA VAL A 102 -8.92 -3.62 -21.54
C VAL A 102 -8.74 -4.93 -20.78
N VAL A 103 -8.35 -4.85 -19.51
CA VAL A 103 -8.19 -6.01 -18.63
C VAL A 103 -9.15 -5.88 -17.44
N PRO A 104 -10.17 -6.75 -17.34
CA PRO A 104 -10.97 -6.86 -16.13
C PRO A 104 -10.11 -7.34 -14.96
N VAL A 105 -10.18 -6.66 -13.83
CA VAL A 105 -9.48 -7.03 -12.59
C VAL A 105 -10.52 -7.22 -11.49
N PHE A 106 -10.77 -8.47 -11.12
CA PHE A 106 -11.72 -8.81 -10.07
C PHE A 106 -11.09 -8.61 -8.70
N VAL A 107 -11.78 -7.83 -7.88
CA VAL A 107 -11.34 -7.44 -6.55
C VAL A 107 -12.15 -8.18 -5.50
N GLY A 108 -11.47 -8.98 -4.68
CA GLY A 108 -12.11 -9.77 -3.63
C GLY A 108 -12.48 -11.19 -4.08
N ARG A 109 -13.25 -11.90 -3.25
CA ARG A 109 -13.58 -13.32 -3.46
C ARG A 109 -14.99 -13.57 -3.98
N GLY A 110 -15.94 -12.65 -3.76
CA GLY A 110 -17.32 -12.79 -4.22
C GLY A 110 -17.59 -12.30 -5.64
N VAL A 111 -16.56 -11.89 -6.39
CA VAL A 111 -16.72 -11.47 -7.79
C VAL A 111 -16.65 -12.69 -8.70
N GLU A 112 -17.81 -13.08 -9.21
CA GLU A 112 -17.94 -14.09 -10.24
C GLU A 112 -17.66 -13.52 -11.64
N GLN A 113 -17.60 -14.40 -12.64
CA GLN A 113 -17.46 -13.99 -14.03
C GLN A 113 -18.59 -13.05 -14.44
N LEU A 114 -18.26 -12.02 -15.22
CA LEU A 114 -19.25 -11.09 -15.74
C LEU A 114 -20.22 -11.83 -16.68
N ASP A 115 -21.51 -11.56 -16.54
CA ASP A 115 -22.52 -12.01 -17.49
C ASP A 115 -22.73 -10.90 -18.53
N PRO A 116 -22.44 -11.13 -19.83
CA PRO A 116 -22.59 -10.11 -20.86
C PRO A 116 -24.03 -9.59 -20.97
N ARG A 117 -25.04 -10.39 -20.61
CA ARG A 117 -26.46 -9.98 -20.62
C ARG A 117 -26.80 -9.00 -19.50
N ARG A 118 -25.95 -8.91 -18.48
CA ARG A 118 -26.08 -7.95 -17.38
C ARG A 118 -25.31 -6.66 -17.65
N LEU A 119 -24.59 -6.56 -18.76
CA LEU A 119 -23.84 -5.37 -19.15
C LEU A 119 -24.59 -4.57 -20.24
N PRO A 120 -24.37 -3.25 -20.31
CA PRO A 120 -24.74 -2.48 -21.49
C PRO A 120 -24.05 -3.05 -22.74
N GLY A 121 -24.77 -3.10 -23.87
CA GLY A 121 -24.26 -3.72 -25.10
C GLY A 121 -22.93 -3.14 -25.59
N SER A 122 -22.66 -1.86 -25.32
CA SER A 122 -21.41 -1.18 -25.69
C SER A 122 -20.17 -1.63 -24.91
N ILE A 123 -20.34 -2.29 -23.77
CA ILE A 123 -19.21 -2.82 -22.97
C ILE A 123 -19.37 -4.31 -22.68
N ALA A 124 -20.35 -4.98 -23.29
CA ALA A 124 -20.65 -6.37 -22.98
C ALA A 124 -19.49 -7.32 -23.31
N GLU A 125 -18.66 -6.97 -24.30
CA GLU A 125 -17.51 -7.78 -24.72
C GLU A 125 -16.45 -7.96 -23.63
N ILE A 126 -16.37 -7.07 -22.65
CA ILE A 126 -15.41 -7.21 -21.54
C ILE A 126 -15.66 -8.47 -20.70
N ALA A 127 -16.87 -9.05 -20.78
CA ALA A 127 -17.20 -10.31 -20.12
C ALA A 127 -16.49 -11.52 -20.73
N GLU A 128 -16.06 -11.41 -21.99
CA GLU A 128 -15.32 -12.45 -22.72
C GLU A 128 -13.79 -12.27 -22.58
N TYR A 129 -13.33 -11.20 -21.95
CA TYR A 129 -11.91 -10.92 -21.78
C TYR A 129 -11.30 -11.75 -20.66
N GLN A 130 -10.02 -12.11 -20.83
CA GLN A 130 -9.23 -12.70 -19.77
C GLN A 130 -9.09 -11.71 -18.62
N TYR A 131 -9.37 -12.16 -17.40
CA TYR A 131 -9.34 -11.33 -16.21
C TYR A 131 -8.11 -11.61 -15.34
N ALA A 132 -7.80 -10.66 -14.47
CA ALA A 132 -6.92 -10.85 -13.31
C ALA A 132 -7.76 -10.88 -12.03
N ARG A 133 -7.22 -11.48 -10.97
CA ARG A 133 -7.82 -11.45 -9.63
C ARG A 133 -6.83 -10.84 -8.66
N VAL A 134 -7.33 -9.98 -7.79
CA VAL A 134 -6.58 -9.35 -6.71
C VAL A 134 -7.36 -9.54 -5.42
N HIS A 135 -6.72 -10.15 -4.42
CA HIS A 135 -7.28 -10.31 -3.09
C HIS A 135 -6.57 -9.42 -2.09
N MET A 136 -7.32 -8.79 -1.18
CA MET A 136 -6.74 -7.90 -0.16
C MET A 136 -5.71 -8.64 0.73
N SER A 137 -5.94 -9.92 1.03
CA SER A 137 -5.03 -10.74 1.83
C SER A 137 -3.70 -11.09 1.16
N SER A 138 -3.61 -10.98 -0.16
CA SER A 138 -2.44 -11.34 -0.97
C SER A 138 -2.07 -10.26 -1.98
N ILE A 139 -2.46 -9.01 -1.69
CA ILE A 139 -2.47 -7.93 -2.67
C ILE A 139 -1.09 -7.68 -3.29
N ASP A 140 -0.02 -7.69 -2.50
CA ASP A 140 1.33 -7.46 -3.00
C ASP A 140 1.76 -8.54 -4.01
N THR A 141 1.45 -9.80 -3.73
CA THR A 141 1.79 -10.92 -4.62
C THR A 141 0.94 -10.90 -5.88
N ASP A 142 -0.36 -10.60 -5.76
CA ASP A 142 -1.28 -10.54 -6.88
C ASP A 142 -0.92 -9.38 -7.82
N LEU A 143 -0.56 -8.21 -7.27
CA LEU A 143 -0.12 -7.05 -8.03
C LEU A 143 1.26 -7.25 -8.67
N ALA A 144 2.19 -7.94 -8.00
CA ALA A 144 3.47 -8.32 -8.62
C ALA A 144 3.25 -9.21 -9.85
N ARG A 145 2.39 -10.24 -9.73
CA ARG A 145 2.03 -11.13 -10.84
C ARG A 145 1.31 -10.39 -11.97
N LEU A 146 0.41 -9.46 -11.62
CA LEU A 146 -0.26 -8.60 -12.61
C LEU A 146 0.77 -7.75 -13.36
N GLY A 147 1.67 -7.07 -12.64
CA GLY A 147 2.75 -6.29 -13.25
C GLY A 147 3.63 -7.14 -14.18
N ASP A 148 3.97 -8.36 -13.79
CA ASP A 148 4.77 -9.27 -14.63
C ASP A 148 4.05 -9.64 -15.92
N ARG A 149 2.72 -9.87 -15.85
CA ARG A 149 1.90 -10.15 -17.03
C ARG A 149 1.83 -8.93 -17.95
N LEU A 150 1.62 -7.75 -17.39
CA LEU A 150 1.54 -6.50 -18.14
C LEU A 150 2.88 -6.18 -18.84
N ALA A 151 4.00 -6.30 -18.12
CA ALA A 151 5.34 -6.07 -18.69
C ALA A 151 5.67 -7.05 -19.83
N ARG A 152 5.21 -8.31 -19.75
CA ARG A 152 5.40 -9.27 -20.86
C ARG A 152 4.55 -8.97 -22.09
N GLN A 153 3.37 -8.38 -21.91
CA GLN A 153 2.43 -8.12 -23.00
C GLN A 153 2.65 -6.76 -23.67
N LEU A 154 3.15 -5.78 -22.92
CA LEU A 154 3.21 -4.39 -23.35
C LEU A 154 4.67 -3.90 -23.39
N PRO A 155 5.26 -3.71 -24.59
CA PRO A 155 6.65 -3.25 -24.74
C PRO A 155 6.94 -1.93 -24.02
N ALA A 156 5.98 -1.00 -23.99
CA ALA A 156 6.12 0.27 -23.28
C ALA A 156 6.35 0.06 -21.77
N LEU A 157 5.60 -0.85 -21.14
CA LEU A 157 5.78 -1.19 -19.73
C LEU A 157 7.07 -1.98 -19.49
N ALA A 158 7.46 -2.85 -20.41
CA ALA A 158 8.74 -3.56 -20.33
C ALA A 158 9.94 -2.59 -20.31
N ALA A 159 9.88 -1.54 -21.14
CA ALA A 159 10.92 -0.51 -21.18
C ALA A 159 11.00 0.28 -19.87
N LEU A 160 9.86 0.57 -19.24
CA LEU A 160 9.80 1.25 -17.94
C LEU A 160 10.31 0.36 -16.80
N ASP A 161 10.03 -0.95 -16.84
CA ASP A 161 10.52 -1.92 -15.86
C ASP A 161 12.06 -2.09 -15.97
N GLY A 162 12.59 -2.12 -17.19
CA GLY A 162 14.02 -2.32 -17.48
C GLY A 162 14.90 -1.09 -17.27
N ASN A 163 14.37 0.13 -17.41
CA ASN A 163 15.10 1.38 -17.13
C ASN A 163 15.35 1.61 -15.63
N ARG A 164 14.85 0.73 -14.77
CA ARG A 164 15.12 0.77 -13.35
C ARG A 164 16.48 0.12 -13.05
N SER A 165 17.53 0.91 -13.15
CA SER A 165 18.75 0.61 -12.38
C SER A 165 18.38 0.55 -10.88
N PRO A 166 18.89 -0.43 -10.11
CA PRO A 166 18.65 -0.48 -8.68
C PRO A 166 19.44 0.65 -8.00
N GLY A 167 18.88 1.86 -7.98
CA GLY A 167 19.60 3.01 -7.43
C GLY A 167 18.98 4.40 -7.56
N ALA A 168 17.81 4.57 -8.17
CA ALA A 168 17.19 5.90 -8.30
C ALA A 168 15.78 5.93 -7.69
N SER A 169 15.73 5.95 -6.36
CA SER A 169 14.63 6.57 -5.60
C SER A 169 15.23 7.80 -4.91
N GLY A 170 14.57 8.94 -5.07
CA GLY A 170 15.09 10.28 -4.78
C GLY A 170 15.75 10.48 -3.41
N SER A 171 16.76 11.34 -3.44
CA SER A 171 17.45 11.93 -2.30
C SER A 171 16.50 12.60 -1.32
N GLY A 172 16.55 12.19 -0.05
CA GLY A 172 15.84 12.90 1.02
C GLY A 172 15.69 12.20 2.37
N ALA A 173 16.61 11.32 2.79
CA ALA A 173 16.78 10.95 4.20
C ALA A 173 18.15 10.26 4.37
N PRO A 174 18.91 10.52 5.46
CA PRO A 174 20.20 9.90 5.65
C PRO A 174 20.02 8.39 5.89
N GLU A 175 20.89 7.66 5.22
CA GLU A 175 21.08 6.22 5.24
C GLU A 175 21.19 5.68 6.68
N ALA A 176 20.09 5.14 7.19
CA ALA A 176 20.14 4.17 8.27
C ALA A 176 20.29 2.79 7.61
N ALA A 177 21.44 2.16 7.82
CA ALA A 177 21.74 0.80 7.37
C ALA A 177 20.67 -0.17 7.88
N ALA A 178 19.66 -0.44 7.07
CA ALA A 178 18.65 -1.46 7.34
C ALA A 178 19.19 -2.80 6.86
N VAL A 179 19.64 -3.62 7.82
CA VAL A 179 20.00 -5.03 7.57
C VAL A 179 18.73 -5.78 7.15
N ARG A 180 18.74 -6.39 5.97
CA ARG A 180 17.64 -7.24 5.50
C ARG A 180 17.79 -8.62 6.10
N THR A 181 16.77 -9.05 6.83
CA THR A 181 16.71 -10.39 7.44
C THR A 181 15.49 -11.12 6.90
N ASP A 182 15.57 -11.56 5.65
CA ASP A 182 14.47 -12.18 4.92
C ASP A 182 14.25 -13.67 5.26
N ARG A 183 15.05 -14.27 6.16
CA ARG A 183 14.88 -15.66 6.62
C ARG A 183 15.30 -15.98 8.07
N GLN A 184 15.47 -15.01 8.96
CA GLN A 184 15.71 -15.29 10.40
C GLN A 184 14.63 -14.67 11.28
N SER A 185 14.04 -15.50 12.16
CA SER A 185 13.28 -15.02 13.31
C SER A 185 14.26 -14.64 14.42
N GLY A 186 14.22 -13.39 14.88
CA GLY A 186 15.15 -12.83 15.87
C GLY A 186 16.26 -12.01 15.20
N GLY A 187 16.29 -10.72 15.46
CA GLY A 187 17.23 -9.78 14.85
C GLY A 187 17.15 -8.39 15.46
N ILE A 188 18.21 -7.61 15.30
CA ILE A 188 18.30 -6.21 15.76
C ILE A 188 17.61 -5.33 14.72
N GLY A 189 16.53 -4.65 15.11
CA GLY A 189 15.79 -3.75 14.23
C GLY A 189 15.74 -2.33 14.79
N ASN A 190 15.85 -1.34 13.91
CA ASN A 190 15.54 0.05 14.25
C ASN A 190 14.11 0.37 13.80
N VAL A 191 13.26 0.82 14.72
CA VAL A 191 11.94 1.37 14.39
C VAL A 191 12.12 2.87 14.15
N ALA A 192 11.67 3.38 13.00
CA ALA A 192 11.77 4.80 12.67
C ALA A 192 10.94 5.64 13.64
N GLY A 193 11.63 6.43 14.47
CA GLY A 193 11.09 7.25 15.57
C GLY A 193 12.18 7.38 16.65
N SER A 194 12.07 8.35 17.56
CA SER A 194 13.09 8.64 18.60
C SER A 194 13.19 7.56 19.70
N VAL A 195 13.11 6.29 19.33
CA VAL A 195 13.11 5.14 20.23
C VAL A 195 14.31 4.27 19.87
N GLU A 196 15.10 3.95 20.89
CA GLU A 196 16.38 3.24 20.81
C GLU A 196 16.30 1.83 20.22
N THR A 197 17.47 1.23 20.00
CA THR A 197 17.67 -0.12 19.47
C THR A 197 16.92 -1.16 20.31
N TYR A 198 16.04 -1.94 19.66
CA TYR A 198 15.33 -3.05 20.30
C TYR A 198 15.91 -4.40 19.85
N ILE A 199 16.14 -5.31 20.80
CA ILE A 199 16.63 -6.67 20.55
C ILE A 199 15.55 -7.65 21.02
N ASN A 200 15.06 -8.49 20.10
CA ASN A 200 14.11 -9.56 20.43
C ASN A 200 14.74 -10.94 20.26
N ASP A 201 14.53 -11.82 21.25
CA ASP A 201 14.88 -13.26 21.30
C ASP A 201 16.13 -13.68 20.51
N THR A 202 17.31 -13.39 21.07
CA THR A 202 18.58 -13.80 20.47
C THR A 202 19.11 -15.10 21.07
N HIS A 203 19.45 -16.04 20.19
CA HIS A 203 19.96 -17.37 20.58
C HIS A 203 21.43 -17.60 20.18
N ALA A 204 22.18 -16.55 19.81
CA ALA A 204 23.59 -16.63 19.38
C ALA A 204 24.46 -15.49 19.97
N PRO A 205 25.81 -15.65 20.01
CA PRO A 205 26.72 -14.61 20.50
C PRO A 205 26.67 -13.33 19.65
N LEU A 206 26.53 -12.17 20.28
CA LEU A 206 26.39 -10.86 19.62
C LEU A 206 27.69 -10.05 19.69
N HIS A 207 28.01 -9.34 18.61
CA HIS A 207 29.02 -8.28 18.57
C HIS A 207 28.33 -6.92 18.33
N ALA A 208 28.30 -6.06 19.36
CA ALA A 208 27.65 -4.74 19.30
C ALA A 208 28.58 -3.59 18.83
N GLY A 209 29.68 -3.93 18.14
CA GLY A 209 30.69 -2.96 17.71
C GLY A 209 31.65 -2.53 18.83
N ARG A 210 32.56 -1.61 18.51
CA ARG A 210 33.54 -1.03 19.45
C ARG A 210 33.05 0.38 19.83
N GLY A 211 32.60 0.53 21.06
CA GLY A 211 32.14 1.78 21.66
C GLY A 211 31.81 1.56 23.13
N ASP A 212 31.74 2.64 23.91
CA ASP A 212 31.45 2.56 25.34
C ASP A 212 29.99 2.10 25.55
N GLN A 213 29.82 0.89 26.08
CA GLN A 213 28.51 0.38 26.47
C GLN A 213 28.15 0.91 27.86
N HIS A 214 27.16 1.80 27.91
CA HIS A 214 26.54 2.22 29.17
C HIS A 214 25.43 1.24 29.58
N ASN A 215 25.79 -0.01 29.84
CA ASN A 215 24.86 -1.09 30.19
C ASN A 215 24.80 -1.34 31.72
N GLY A 216 24.84 -0.27 32.51
CA GLY A 216 24.68 -0.36 33.97
C GLY A 216 23.21 -0.15 34.35
N PRO A 217 22.63 -0.96 35.26
CA PRO A 217 21.29 -0.71 35.73
C PRO A 217 21.25 0.62 36.51
N ARG A 218 20.39 1.55 36.09
CA ARG A 218 20.11 2.78 36.84
C ARG A 218 18.97 2.52 37.81
N PHE A 219 19.20 2.82 39.09
CA PHE A 219 18.18 2.74 40.13
C PHE A 219 18.02 4.13 40.73
N ASP A 220 16.83 4.71 40.61
CA ASP A 220 16.49 6.00 41.20
C ASP A 220 15.44 5.81 42.31
N GLY A 221 15.74 6.30 43.51
CA GLY A 221 14.87 6.24 44.68
C GLY A 221 15.61 5.97 45.99
N ASP A 222 15.04 6.41 47.12
CA ASP A 222 15.64 6.11 48.43
C ASP A 222 15.47 4.62 48.76
N GLY A 223 16.58 3.93 49.04
CA GLY A 223 16.57 2.54 49.50
C GLY A 223 16.87 1.46 48.46
N THR A 224 17.29 1.82 47.25
CA THR A 224 17.71 0.84 46.25
C THR A 224 19.09 0.26 46.54
N ASN A 225 19.19 -1.08 46.55
CA ASN A 225 20.44 -1.83 46.68
C ASN A 225 20.63 -2.75 45.48
N TYR A 226 21.85 -2.78 44.95
CA TYR A 226 22.26 -3.72 43.91
C TYR A 226 23.47 -4.51 44.42
N VAL A 227 23.36 -5.84 44.42
CA VAL A 227 24.48 -6.75 44.73
C VAL A 227 24.65 -7.69 43.55
N ALA A 228 25.81 -7.64 42.90
CA ALA A 228 26.18 -8.56 41.84
C ALA A 228 27.06 -9.68 42.42
N GLY A 229 26.59 -10.92 42.34
CA GLY A 229 27.27 -12.11 42.87
C GLY A 229 26.64 -12.66 44.17
N ASP A 230 27.23 -13.73 44.72
CA ASP A 230 26.69 -14.43 45.89
C ASP A 230 26.86 -13.59 47.17
N ASN A 231 25.75 -13.27 47.83
CA ASN A 231 25.75 -12.57 49.10
C ASN A 231 25.39 -13.53 50.24
N HIS A 232 26.34 -13.79 51.13
CA HIS A 232 26.14 -14.63 52.32
C HIS A 232 25.93 -13.84 53.62
N GLY A 233 25.86 -12.51 53.56
CA GLY A 233 25.54 -11.63 54.69
C GLY A 233 24.31 -10.79 54.39
N GLY A 234 23.20 -11.00 55.12
CA GLY A 234 21.94 -10.31 54.86
C GLY A 234 22.08 -8.78 54.78
N ILE A 235 21.43 -8.16 53.80
CA ILE A 235 21.45 -6.70 53.61
C ILE A 235 20.49 -6.05 54.61
N ARG A 236 20.99 -5.19 55.50
CA ARG A 236 20.16 -4.45 56.46
C ARG A 236 20.16 -2.97 56.09
N GLN A 237 18.99 -2.40 55.85
CA GLN A 237 18.80 -0.97 55.65
C GLN A 237 17.99 -0.37 56.79
N GLY A 238 18.45 0.76 57.33
CA GLY A 238 17.73 1.54 58.33
C GLY A 238 17.30 2.87 57.72
N PHE A 239 16.00 3.13 57.64
CA PHE A 239 15.45 4.40 57.15
C PHE A 239 15.10 5.30 58.34
N GLY A 240 15.72 6.48 58.40
CA GLY A 240 15.35 7.52 59.37
C GLY A 240 14.01 8.16 59.03
N THR A 241 13.29 8.67 60.04
CA THR A 241 11.99 9.33 59.88
C THR A 241 12.08 10.54 58.95
N ARG A 242 11.30 10.54 57.86
CA ARG A 242 11.19 11.68 56.92
C ARG A 242 10.89 12.99 57.66
N THR A 243 11.68 14.02 57.40
CA THR A 243 11.32 15.41 57.70
C THR A 243 10.15 15.84 56.79
N PRO A 244 9.03 16.38 57.31
CA PRO A 244 7.96 16.89 56.46
C PRO A 244 8.48 18.05 55.60
N ARG A 245 8.31 17.99 54.28
CA ARG A 245 8.49 19.16 53.40
C ARG A 245 7.39 20.16 53.71
N GLY A 246 7.76 21.28 54.32
CA GLY A 246 6.84 22.40 54.59
C GLY A 246 6.32 23.01 53.29
N GLY A 247 5.03 23.36 53.25
CA GLY A 247 4.50 24.19 52.17
C GLY A 247 3.02 24.12 51.82
N GLU A 248 2.13 23.48 52.58
CA GLU A 248 0.68 23.72 52.45
C GLU A 248 0.22 24.63 53.59
N ARG A 249 -0.01 25.90 53.27
CA ARG A 249 -0.80 26.81 54.11
C ARG A 249 -2.26 26.72 53.67
N LYS A 250 -3.10 26.54 54.70
CA LYS A 250 -4.57 26.64 54.75
C LYS A 250 -5.19 27.64 53.77
#